data_AF-A0A929VGR4-F1
#
_entry.id   AF-A0A929VGR4-F1
#
_cell.length_a   1.000
_cell.length_b   1.000
_cell.length_c   1.000
_cell.angle_alpha   90.00
_cell.angle_beta   90.00
_cell.angle_gamma   90.00
#
_symmetry.space_group_name_H-M   'P 1'
#
loop_
_entity.id
_entity.type
_entity.pdbx_description
1 polymer ?
#
loop_
_entity_poly.entity_id
_entity_poly.type
_entity_poly.pdbx_seq_one_letter_code
_entity_poly.pdbx_strand_id
1 'polypeptide(L)'
;MEFIIAEEGLPINIGYQGASIAYYGSEIELSYETVPPHGDEIFSASLPLLGIKLPFWMYGRNLIFLDAYYLLAETVKTGSWNPITSMLINIHTGEYASLGDWYNSILVKDEGIELVNTFDRKSMVLKDINDLDWI
;
A
#
# COMPACT_ATOMS: atom_id res chain seq x y z
N MET A 1 10.70 -16.03 0.25
CA MET A 1 10.64 -14.70 -0.37
C MET A 1 10.33 -14.88 -1.83
N GLU A 2 9.15 -14.43 -2.24
CA GLU A 2 8.70 -14.46 -3.62
C GLU A 2 9.20 -13.22 -4.36
N PHE A 3 9.31 -13.32 -5.69
CA PHE A 3 9.60 -12.18 -6.55
C PHE A 3 8.44 -11.98 -7.51
N ILE A 4 7.84 -10.79 -7.50
CA ILE A 4 6.61 -10.47 -8.22
C ILE A 4 6.88 -9.27 -9.13
N ILE A 5 6.46 -9.37 -10.39
CA ILE A 5 6.38 -8.22 -11.30
C ILE A 5 4.94 -7.74 -11.24
N ALA A 6 4.73 -6.51 -10.78
CA ALA A 6 3.38 -5.95 -10.67
C ALA A 6 2.82 -5.57 -12.04
N GLU A 7 1.49 -5.52 -12.11
CA GLU A 7 0.74 -4.95 -13.24
C GLU A 7 -0.09 -3.77 -12.73
N GLU A 8 -0.25 -2.75 -13.55
CA GLU A 8 -0.99 -1.53 -13.18
C GLU A 8 -2.43 -1.85 -12.81
N GLY A 9 -2.91 -1.29 -11.70
CA GLY A 9 -4.30 -1.41 -11.25
C GLY A 9 -4.73 -2.80 -10.79
N LEU A 10 -3.87 -3.83 -10.86
CA LEU A 10 -4.19 -5.18 -10.40
C LEU A 10 -3.75 -5.38 -8.95
N PRO A 11 -4.63 -5.88 -8.07
CA PRO A 11 -4.29 -6.11 -6.67
C PRO A 11 -3.36 -7.30 -6.51
N ILE A 12 -2.31 -7.11 -5.71
CA ILE A 12 -1.37 -8.15 -5.31
C ILE A 12 -1.62 -8.51 -3.85
N ASN A 13 -1.63 -9.83 -3.58
CA ASN A 13 -1.66 -10.39 -2.25
C ASN A 13 -0.45 -11.29 -2.06
N ILE A 14 0.21 -11.20 -0.91
CA ILE A 14 1.42 -11.97 -0.56
C ILE A 14 1.21 -12.74 0.74
N GLY A 15 1.86 -13.90 0.85
CA GLY A 15 1.83 -14.72 2.06
C GLY A 15 2.99 -14.44 3.02
N TYR A 16 3.03 -15.17 4.15
CA TYR A 16 4.04 -15.08 5.21
C TYR A 16 5.52 -15.19 4.77
N GLN A 17 5.80 -15.60 3.54
CA GLN A 17 7.18 -15.74 3.04
C GLN A 17 7.85 -14.41 2.69
N GLY A 18 7.09 -13.30 2.70
CA GLY A 18 7.52 -12.00 2.21
C GLY A 18 7.67 -11.97 0.68
N ALA A 19 7.82 -10.79 0.13
CA ALA A 19 7.98 -10.60 -1.31
C ALA A 19 8.86 -9.40 -1.64
N SER A 20 9.66 -9.51 -2.69
CA SER A 20 10.13 -8.36 -3.45
C SER A 20 9.18 -8.16 -4.63
N ILE A 21 8.65 -6.94 -4.75
CA ILE A 21 7.74 -6.55 -5.82
C ILE A 21 8.42 -5.47 -6.64
N ALA A 22 8.60 -5.74 -7.93
CA ALA A 22 9.19 -4.81 -8.88
C ALA A 22 8.12 -4.27 -9.84
N TYR A 23 8.22 -2.99 -10.17
CA TYR A 23 7.32 -2.32 -11.12
C TYR A 23 8.02 -1.14 -11.79
N TYR A 24 8.12 -1.13 -13.12
CA TYR A 24 8.68 -0.02 -13.94
C TYR A 24 9.98 0.62 -13.42
N GLY A 25 10.92 -0.19 -12.92
CA GLY A 25 12.21 0.29 -12.43
C GLY A 25 12.21 0.73 -10.97
N SER A 26 11.10 0.53 -10.25
CA SER A 26 10.99 0.59 -8.80
C SER A 26 10.91 -0.80 -8.18
N GLU A 27 11.26 -0.87 -6.91
CA GLU A 27 11.24 -2.10 -6.11
C GLU A 27 10.81 -1.78 -4.67
N ILE A 28 9.94 -2.62 -4.13
CA ILE A 28 9.58 -2.64 -2.71
C ILE A 28 9.78 -4.06 -2.17
N GLU A 29 10.46 -4.16 -1.03
CA GLU A 29 10.70 -5.41 -0.33
C GLU A 29 9.87 -5.46 0.96
N LEU A 30 9.08 -6.52 1.08
CA LEU A 30 8.14 -6.78 2.18
C LEU A 30 8.64 -7.95 3.02
N SER A 31 9.00 -7.66 4.26
CA SER A 31 9.48 -8.62 5.25
C SER A 31 8.39 -8.91 6.28
N TYR A 32 8.06 -10.19 6.48
CA TYR A 32 7.01 -10.59 7.43
C TYR A 32 7.36 -10.16 8.86
N GLU A 33 6.38 -9.57 9.55
CA GLU A 33 6.51 -9.15 10.95
C GLU A 33 5.55 -9.93 11.86
N THR A 34 4.26 -9.93 11.52
CA THR A 34 3.24 -10.52 12.37
C THR A 34 1.93 -10.80 11.62
N VAL A 35 0.97 -11.40 12.32
CA VAL A 35 -0.40 -11.59 11.83
C VAL A 35 -1.36 -11.33 13.00
N PRO A 36 -2.40 -10.48 12.85
CA PRO A 36 -3.38 -10.27 13.89
C PRO A 36 -4.29 -11.49 14.05
N PRO A 37 -4.95 -11.67 15.21
CA PRO A 37 -5.94 -12.73 15.39
C PRO A 37 -7.05 -12.61 14.33
N HIS A 38 -7.20 -13.65 13.50
CA HIS A 38 -8.17 -13.70 12.40
C HIS A 38 -8.02 -12.62 11.32
N GLY A 39 -6.81 -12.09 11.09
CA GLY A 39 -6.56 -11.21 9.95
C GLY A 39 -5.38 -11.67 9.10
N ASP A 40 -4.94 -10.79 8.19
CA ASP A 40 -3.92 -11.07 7.20
C ASP A 40 -2.52 -10.66 7.67
N GLU A 41 -1.50 -11.20 7.01
CA GLU A 41 -0.10 -10.96 7.33
C GLU A 41 0.28 -9.47 7.19
N ILE A 42 1.12 -9.02 8.13
CA ILE A 42 1.63 -7.65 8.23
C ILE A 42 3.14 -7.68 8.05
N PHE A 43 3.65 -6.73 7.28
CA PHE A 43 5.01 -6.68 6.80
C PHE A 43 5.63 -5.32 7.12
N SER A 44 6.94 -5.31 7.40
CA SER A 44 7.74 -4.11 7.24
C SER A 44 8.12 -3.97 5.77
N ALA A 45 8.23 -2.71 5.34
CA ALA A 45 8.49 -2.37 3.95
C ALA A 45 9.78 -1.57 3.82
N SER A 46 10.53 -1.87 2.78
CA SER A 46 11.71 -1.10 2.39
C SER A 46 11.72 -0.86 0.89
N LEU A 47 12.35 0.23 0.47
CA LEU A 47 12.56 0.62 -0.91
C LEU A 47 14.06 0.43 -1.19
N PRO A 48 14.49 -0.76 -1.67
CA PRO A 48 15.91 -1.13 -1.72
C PRO A 48 16.74 -0.18 -2.59
N LEU A 49 16.17 0.28 -3.70
CA LEU A 49 16.82 1.21 -4.63
C LEU A 49 17.11 2.59 -4.01
N LEU A 50 16.32 2.98 -3.00
CA LEU A 50 16.49 4.23 -2.27
C LEU A 50 17.25 4.05 -0.95
N GLY A 51 17.42 2.81 -0.49
CA GLY A 51 17.94 2.51 0.84
C GLY A 51 17.04 3.01 1.97
N ILE A 52 15.73 3.15 1.73
CA ILE A 52 14.76 3.68 2.69
C ILE A 52 13.97 2.52 3.31
N LYS A 53 13.76 2.59 4.63
CA LYS A 53 12.79 1.74 5.35
C LYS A 53 11.58 2.60 5.71
N LEU A 54 10.39 2.17 5.34
CA LEU A 54 9.17 2.91 5.63
C LEU A 54 8.87 2.88 7.14
N PRO A 55 8.40 3.99 7.74
CA PRO A 55 8.19 4.13 9.18
C PRO A 55 6.87 3.52 9.68
N PHE A 56 6.27 2.62 8.90
CA PHE A 56 5.01 1.94 9.18
C PHE A 56 5.06 0.51 8.65
N TRP A 57 4.06 -0.27 9.02
CA TRP A 57 3.86 -1.61 8.49
C TRP A 57 2.70 -1.63 7.50
N MET A 58 2.68 -2.64 6.64
CA MET A 58 1.73 -2.80 5.55
C MET A 58 1.07 -4.17 5.64
N TYR A 59 -0.22 -4.24 5.34
CA TYR A 59 -0.83 -5.54 5.07
C TYR A 59 -0.36 -6.06 3.73
N GLY A 60 -0.10 -7.36 3.65
CA GLY A 60 0.26 -8.03 2.40
C GLY A 60 -0.93 -8.28 1.47
N ARG A 61 -2.01 -7.48 1.58
CA ARG A 61 -3.23 -7.63 0.80
C ARG A 61 -3.56 -6.32 0.10
N ASN A 62 -4.25 -6.41 -1.04
CA ASN A 62 -4.71 -5.25 -1.80
C ASN A 62 -3.58 -4.23 -2.09
N LEU A 63 -2.37 -4.72 -2.37
CA LEU A 63 -1.27 -3.87 -2.82
C LEU A 63 -1.54 -3.51 -4.29
N ILE A 64 -1.81 -2.23 -4.57
CA ILE A 64 -2.16 -1.78 -5.93
C ILE A 64 -1.16 -0.73 -6.39
N PHE A 65 -0.47 -1.03 -7.50
CA PHE A 65 0.37 -0.08 -8.20
C PHE A 65 -0.51 0.72 -9.15
N LEU A 66 -0.62 2.03 -8.92
CA LEU A 66 -1.46 2.91 -9.73
C LEU A 66 -0.75 3.38 -10.99
N ASP A 67 0.57 3.56 -10.89
CA ASP A 67 1.49 3.85 -11.98
C ASP A 67 2.92 3.51 -11.51
N ALA A 68 3.94 3.94 -12.27
CA ALA A 68 5.34 3.65 -11.95
C ALA A 68 5.78 4.18 -10.57
N TYR A 69 5.10 5.21 -10.07
CA TYR A 69 5.46 5.98 -8.88
C TYR A 69 4.66 5.59 -7.65
N TYR A 70 3.39 5.26 -7.80
CA TYR A 70 2.47 5.20 -6.67
C TYR A 70 1.99 3.79 -6.34
N LEU A 71 2.21 3.41 -5.09
CA LEU A 71 1.64 2.21 -4.47
C LEU A 71 0.57 2.64 -3.47
N LEU A 72 -0.64 2.12 -3.66
CA LEU A 72 -1.72 2.20 -2.68
C LEU A 72 -1.71 0.93 -1.82
N ALA A 73 -1.73 1.11 -0.50
CA ALA A 73 -1.70 0.00 0.43
C ALA A 73 -2.45 0.28 1.73
N GLU A 74 -2.86 -0.80 2.39
CA GLU A 74 -3.37 -0.76 3.76
C GLU A 74 -2.19 -0.80 4.74
N THR A 75 -2.15 0.17 5.65
CA THR A 75 -1.01 0.38 6.56
C THR A 75 -1.45 0.48 8.01
N VAL A 76 -0.49 0.23 8.92
CA VAL A 76 -0.64 0.35 10.36
C VAL A 76 0.66 0.88 10.96
N LYS A 77 0.57 1.47 12.15
CA LYS A 77 1.77 1.83 12.91
C LYS A 77 2.60 0.58 13.22
N THR A 78 3.93 0.69 13.13
CA THR A 78 4.87 -0.35 13.56
C THR A 78 4.54 -0.85 14.97
N GLY A 79 4.50 -2.17 15.13
CA GLY A 79 4.13 -2.83 16.40
C GLY A 79 2.62 -2.87 16.65
N SER A 80 1.78 -2.56 15.66
CA SER A 80 0.33 -2.61 15.75
C SER A 80 -0.28 -3.35 14.54
N TRP A 81 -1.58 -3.60 14.64
CA TRP A 81 -2.46 -4.08 13.57
C TRP A 81 -3.76 -3.25 13.47
N ASN A 82 -3.86 -2.15 14.22
CA ASN A 82 -5.03 -1.26 14.22
C ASN A 82 -4.65 0.13 14.82
N PRO A 83 -5.28 1.26 14.42
CA PRO A 83 -6.17 1.46 13.27
C PRO A 83 -5.49 1.14 11.94
N ILE A 84 -6.24 0.57 10.99
CA ILE A 84 -5.83 0.46 9.59
C ILE A 84 -6.05 1.81 8.92
N THR A 85 -5.15 2.21 8.04
CA THR A 85 -5.29 3.41 7.23
C THR A 85 -4.74 3.15 5.83
N SER A 86 -5.45 3.60 4.81
CA SER A 86 -4.97 3.55 3.43
C SER A 86 -3.92 4.64 3.23
N MET A 87 -2.78 4.26 2.64
CA MET A 87 -1.66 5.15 2.37
C MET A 87 -1.32 5.09 0.89
N LEU A 88 -1.07 6.26 0.30
CA LEU A 88 -0.41 6.38 -0.99
C LEU A 88 1.08 6.56 -0.77
N ILE A 89 1.90 5.75 -1.42
CA ILE A 89 3.35 5.73 -1.23
C ILE A 89 4.00 5.99 -2.59
N ASN A 90 4.84 7.02 -2.67
CA ASN A 90 5.70 7.24 -3.82
C ASN A 90 6.93 6.35 -3.68
N ILE A 91 6.97 5.24 -4.41
CA ILE A 91 8.06 4.25 -4.31
C ILE A 91 9.37 4.72 -4.98
N HIS A 92 9.33 5.82 -5.74
CA HIS A 92 10.52 6.45 -6.35
C HIS A 92 11.18 7.50 -5.44
N THR A 93 10.42 8.15 -4.55
CA THR A 93 10.96 9.19 -3.65
C THR A 93 11.00 8.74 -2.20
N GLY A 94 10.18 7.77 -1.83
CA GLY A 94 9.95 7.35 -0.46
C GLY A 94 8.96 8.22 0.30
N GLU A 95 8.42 9.27 -0.33
CA GLU A 95 7.36 10.10 0.25
C GLU A 95 6.06 9.31 0.34
N TYR A 96 5.23 9.64 1.32
CA TYR A 96 3.93 8.98 1.48
C TYR A 96 2.90 9.95 2.02
N ALA A 97 1.63 9.65 1.73
CA ALA A 97 0.49 10.41 2.19
C ALA A 97 -0.61 9.49 2.73
N SER A 98 -1.08 9.79 3.93
CA SER A 98 -2.22 9.10 4.53
C SER A 98 -3.51 9.60 3.88
N LEU A 99 -4.43 8.68 3.57
CA LEU A 99 -5.76 9.01 3.07
C LEU A 99 -6.78 9.25 4.20
N GLY A 100 -6.32 9.22 5.46
CA GLY A 100 -7.09 9.59 6.65
C GLY A 100 -8.07 8.53 7.16
N ASP A 101 -8.41 7.53 6.35
CA ASP A 101 -9.30 6.42 6.72
C ASP A 101 -8.84 5.10 6.07
N TRP A 102 -9.51 4.00 6.41
CA TRP A 102 -9.32 2.71 5.77
C TRP A 102 -10.30 2.55 4.60
N TYR A 103 -9.75 2.39 3.39
CA TYR A 103 -10.51 2.08 2.18
C TYR A 103 -10.10 0.70 1.67
N ASN A 104 -10.96 -0.30 1.86
CA ASN A 104 -10.70 -1.70 1.54
C ASN A 104 -11.25 -2.14 0.18
N SER A 105 -11.86 -1.22 -0.58
CA SER A 105 -12.34 -1.44 -1.94
C SER A 105 -11.85 -0.32 -2.84
N ILE A 106 -11.24 -0.68 -3.95
CA ILE A 106 -10.61 0.23 -4.91
C ILE A 106 -11.27 0.00 -6.26
N LEU A 107 -11.83 1.07 -6.84
CA LEU A 107 -12.52 1.06 -8.12
C LEU A 107 -11.86 2.07 -9.05
N VAL A 108 -11.12 1.56 -10.04
CA VAL A 108 -10.52 2.40 -11.08
C VAL A 108 -11.62 2.80 -12.07
N LYS A 109 -11.82 4.11 -12.25
CA LYS A 109 -12.82 4.70 -13.17
C LYS A 109 -12.13 5.70 -14.10
N ASP A 110 -12.79 6.04 -15.20
CA ASP A 110 -12.27 7.02 -16.18
C ASP A 110 -11.96 8.40 -15.57
N GLU A 111 -12.64 8.78 -14.48
CA GLU A 111 -12.48 10.08 -13.80
C GLU A 111 -11.53 10.06 -12.58
N GLY A 112 -10.86 8.94 -12.33
CA GLY A 112 -9.97 8.75 -11.17
C GLY A 112 -10.27 7.48 -10.38
N ILE A 113 -9.66 7.35 -9.22
CA ILE A 113 -9.75 6.14 -8.40
C ILE A 113 -10.74 6.38 -7.27
N GLU A 114 -11.83 5.62 -7.25
CA GLU A 114 -12.77 5.65 -6.15
C GLU A 114 -12.36 4.63 -5.09
N LEU A 115 -12.20 5.13 -3.87
CA LEU A 115 -11.83 4.38 -2.68
C LEU A 115 -13.04 4.31 -1.78
N VAL A 116 -13.42 3.11 -1.35
CA VAL A 116 -14.62 2.89 -0.53
C VAL A 116 -14.27 2.05 0.68
N ASN A 117 -14.69 2.50 1.85
CA ASN A 117 -14.79 1.69 3.04
C ASN A 117 -16.12 0.93 3.00
N THR A 118 -16.08 -0.38 2.81
CA THR A 118 -17.30 -1.18 2.67
C THR A 118 -18.06 -1.37 3.98
N PHE A 119 -17.45 -1.05 5.13
CA PHE A 119 -18.05 -1.22 6.45
C PHE A 119 -18.90 -0.01 6.86
N ASP A 120 -18.35 1.20 6.75
CA ASP A 120 -19.05 2.44 7.13
C ASP A 120 -19.60 3.23 5.92
N ARG A 121 -19.29 2.78 4.69
CA ARG A 121 -19.69 3.38 3.42
C ARG A 121 -19.10 4.76 3.14
N LYS A 122 -18.04 5.16 3.85
CA LYS A 122 -17.25 6.32 3.43
C LYS A 122 -16.60 6.05 2.09
N SER A 123 -16.53 7.09 1.26
CA SER A 123 -15.81 7.03 0.01
C SER A 123 -14.98 8.29 -0.22
N MET A 124 -13.95 8.14 -1.03
CA MET A 124 -13.04 9.17 -1.49
C MET A 124 -12.84 8.96 -2.99
N VAL A 125 -12.71 10.05 -3.75
CA VAL A 125 -12.26 9.97 -5.15
C VAL A 125 -10.90 10.64 -5.24
N LEU A 126 -9.87 9.84 -5.52
CA LEU A 126 -8.52 10.32 -5.73
C LEU A 126 -8.40 10.82 -7.18
N LYS A 127 -8.44 12.15 -7.36
CA LYS A 127 -8.33 12.83 -8.66
C LYS A 127 -7.02 13.59 -8.83
N ASP A 128 -6.58 14.26 -7.77
CA ASP A 128 -5.30 14.97 -7.73
C ASP A 128 -4.52 14.51 -6.51
N ILE A 129 -3.33 13.99 -6.76
CA ILE A 129 -2.41 13.52 -5.73
C ILE A 129 -1.60 14.66 -5.11
N ASN A 130 -1.52 15.82 -5.77
CA ASN A 130 -0.74 16.96 -5.29
C ASN A 130 -1.40 17.66 -4.08
N ASP A 131 -2.70 17.45 -3.89
CA ASP A 131 -3.46 17.99 -2.76
C ASP A 131 -3.32 17.15 -1.49
N LEU A 132 -2.59 16.03 -1.55
CA LEU A 132 -2.32 15.20 -0.39
C LEU A 132 -1.20 15.79 0.48
N ASP A 133 -1.30 15.59 1.79
CA ASP A 133 -0.26 15.95 2.75
C ASP A 133 0.90 14.94 2.70
N TRP A 134 1.81 15.11 1.72
CA TRP A 134 3.01 14.29 1.57
C TRP A 134 4.04 14.57 2.68
N ILE A 135 4.67 13.50 3.18
CA ILE A 135 5.71 13.50 4.22
C ILE A 135 7.01 12.90 3.68
#